data_AF-A0A7X8QT64-F1
#
_entry.id   AF-A0A7X8QT64-F1
#
_cell.length_a   1.000
_cell.length_b   1.000
_cell.length_c   1.000
_cell.angle_alpha   90.00
_cell.angle_beta   90.00
_cell.angle_gamma   90.00
#
_symmetry.space_group_name_H-M   'P 1'
#
loop_
_entity.id
_entity.type
_entity.pdbx_description
1 polymer ?
#
loop_
_entity_poly.entity_id
_entity_poly.type
_entity_poly.pdbx_seq_one_letter_code
_entity_poly.pdbx_strand_id
1 'polypeptide(L)'
;MSNNQEDNRQWFLRTANSTIFGPVATQAFVLWAEQGRILPGHEVSTDRKKWQLAESVPELNISWYISDSAGNLRGPLNRAIAEKILQSDKAPVGAKLIPASEADLSRVVRPAQEAQPATNTEQRQTQPATEIPSEALQEAQQKIDSLTTEVGRLKTRLTEANQAGKEAAAIEKERDALALALSETAEKLTAAEESLAVTKTNAEQTAKDSTTLLHRATMAEAKLATITQELQNIRREAQESQQAYSELLTYSNSREGELQEKIAELSKPPTPEERAAEACAVDPGGLLAAIFTQEVTLLENDLALERDTIAKIREISNKRQQVFQDRILELKRVISGGVEGGATRLRLPDATRLQAELDTLRATHTEAMRTAEERTTELSGKIRSLENETLRLRSQATETDSLHRTNREQTEIIRRHEQELEQERKQHELERENFTATQQALLRRIEQLERGLDDKELKLDYAANKQTDRDINSQNRRANLGPWFSLKK
;
A
#
# COMPACT_ATOMS: atom_id res chain seq x y z
N MET A 1 -4.99 9.77 33.10
CA MET A 1 -6.33 9.23 32.80
C MET A 1 -7.11 10.31 32.08
N SER A 2 -7.16 10.25 30.75
CA SER A 2 -7.94 11.20 29.94
C SER A 2 -8.93 10.39 29.13
N ASN A 3 -10.21 10.75 29.25
CA ASN A 3 -11.34 10.20 28.52
C ASN A 3 -11.03 10.17 27.02
N ASN A 4 -10.70 8.99 26.51
CA ASN A 4 -10.53 8.72 25.09
C ASN A 4 -11.90 8.36 24.48
N GLN A 5 -12.93 9.15 24.77
CA GLN A 5 -14.15 9.11 23.97
C GLN A 5 -13.79 9.76 22.64
N GLU A 6 -13.85 8.98 21.57
CA GLU A 6 -13.62 9.45 20.20
C GLU A 6 -14.59 10.58 19.87
N ASP A 7 -14.12 11.81 20.03
CA ASP A 7 -14.88 13.00 19.72
C ASP A 7 -14.91 13.19 18.19
N ASN A 8 -15.98 12.69 17.57
CA ASN A 8 -16.22 12.78 16.13
C ASN A 8 -16.68 14.18 15.65
N ARG A 9 -16.57 15.22 16.49
CA ARG A 9 -16.83 16.60 16.07
C ARG A 9 -15.83 17.03 14.99
N GLN A 10 -16.36 17.61 13.92
CA GLN A 10 -15.56 18.27 12.88
C GLN A 10 -15.53 19.76 13.14
N TRP A 11 -14.35 20.35 13.06
CA TRP A 11 -14.10 21.77 13.32
C TRP A 11 -13.69 22.50 12.05
N PHE A 12 -14.09 23.77 12.00
CA PHE A 12 -13.73 24.75 10.99
C PHE A 12 -13.13 25.97 11.69
N LEU A 13 -12.07 26.53 11.10
CA LEU A 13 -11.39 27.74 11.56
C LEU A 13 -11.64 28.86 10.56
N ARG A 14 -12.03 30.04 11.02
CA ARG A 14 -12.11 31.27 10.24
C ARG A 14 -11.08 32.26 10.79
N THR A 15 -10.13 32.64 9.94
CA THR A 15 -9.11 33.64 10.24
C THR A 15 -9.66 35.06 10.06
N ALA A 16 -8.96 36.07 10.56
CA ALA A 16 -9.40 37.47 10.51
C ALA A 16 -9.64 38.00 9.07
N ASN A 17 -8.98 37.42 8.07
CA ASN A 17 -9.19 37.70 6.64
C ASN A 17 -10.41 36.94 6.03
N SER A 18 -11.29 36.36 6.86
CA SER A 18 -12.45 35.56 6.46
C SER A 18 -12.13 34.27 5.68
N THR A 19 -10.88 33.79 5.68
CA THR A 19 -10.53 32.49 5.08
C THR A 19 -10.97 31.36 6.00
N ILE A 20 -11.62 30.32 5.45
CA ILE A 20 -12.14 29.18 6.22
C ILE A 20 -11.30 27.93 5.93
N PHE A 21 -10.83 27.26 6.99
CA PHE A 21 -10.07 26.01 6.95
C PHE A 21 -10.87 24.87 7.62
N GLY A 22 -10.81 23.66 7.06
CA GLY A 22 -11.46 22.44 7.58
C GLY A 22 -12.35 21.71 6.56
N PRO A 23 -12.97 20.56 6.91
CA PRO A 23 -13.18 20.04 8.27
C PRO A 23 -11.95 19.34 8.85
N VAL A 24 -11.74 19.47 10.16
CA VAL A 24 -10.66 18.80 10.90
C VAL A 24 -11.24 18.14 12.16
N ALA A 25 -10.77 16.94 12.51
CA ALA A 25 -11.16 16.27 13.75
C ALA A 25 -10.66 17.03 14.99
N THR A 26 -11.35 16.93 16.13
CA THR A 26 -10.99 17.62 17.39
C THR A 26 -9.51 17.46 17.75
N GLN A 27 -8.95 16.25 17.63
CA GLN A 27 -7.55 15.99 17.98
C GLN A 27 -6.57 16.81 17.13
N ALA A 28 -6.77 16.86 15.82
CA ALA A 28 -5.91 17.64 14.92
C ALA A 28 -6.14 19.15 15.12
N PHE A 29 -7.35 19.55 15.52
CA PHE A 29 -7.66 20.94 15.85
C PHE A 29 -6.94 21.43 17.11
N VAL A 30 -6.84 20.59 18.16
CA VAL A 30 -6.03 20.87 19.36
C VAL A 30 -4.55 21.00 18.99
N LEU A 31 -4.03 20.11 18.15
CA LEU A 31 -2.64 20.21 17.67
C LEU A 31 -2.36 21.53 16.93
N TRP A 32 -3.32 22.05 16.16
CA TRP A 32 -3.16 23.37 15.52
C TRP A 32 -3.06 24.51 16.52
N ALA A 33 -3.83 24.46 17.61
CA ALA A 33 -3.70 25.41 18.71
C ALA A 33 -2.35 25.26 19.43
N GLU A 34 -1.85 24.05 19.67
CA GLU A 34 -0.54 23.81 20.29
C GLU A 34 0.64 24.26 19.40
N GLN A 35 0.45 24.28 18.08
CA GLN A 35 1.43 24.76 17.10
C GLN A 35 1.38 26.28 16.88
N GLY A 36 0.39 26.98 17.45
CA GLY A 36 0.24 28.43 17.29
C GLY A 36 -0.37 28.87 15.97
N ARG A 37 -1.02 27.96 15.25
CA ARG A 37 -1.75 28.29 14.01
C ARG A 37 -3.10 28.94 14.30
N ILE A 38 -3.66 28.71 15.49
CA ILE A 38 -4.88 29.36 15.96
C ILE A 38 -4.47 30.53 16.86
N LEU A 39 -4.72 31.75 16.39
CA LEU A 39 -4.40 32.98 17.09
C LEU A 39 -5.63 33.51 17.86
N PRO A 40 -5.41 34.36 18.88
CA PRO A 40 -6.46 35.17 19.48
C PRO A 40 -7.30 35.93 18.45
N GLY A 41 -8.60 36.03 18.69
CA GLY A 41 -9.53 36.64 17.75
C GLY A 41 -9.90 35.81 16.51
N HIS A 42 -9.29 34.64 16.27
CA HIS A 42 -9.82 33.70 15.28
C HIS A 42 -11.17 33.13 15.73
N GLU A 43 -12.02 32.78 14.77
CA GLU A 43 -13.33 32.19 15.03
C GLU A 43 -13.35 30.72 14.63
N VAL A 44 -14.12 29.92 15.35
CA VAL A 44 -14.20 28.47 15.16
C VAL A 44 -15.66 28.04 15.12
N SER A 45 -15.95 26.98 14.38
CA SER A 45 -17.31 26.47 14.20
C SER A 45 -17.31 24.97 13.98
N THR A 46 -18.33 24.27 14.47
CA THR A 46 -18.55 22.84 14.17
C THR A 46 -19.52 22.62 13.01
N ASP A 47 -20.33 23.63 12.67
CA ASP A 47 -21.43 23.54 11.71
C ASP A 47 -21.33 24.54 10.55
N ARG A 48 -20.27 25.36 10.52
CA ARG A 48 -20.05 26.52 9.62
C ARG A 48 -21.09 27.64 9.72
N LYS A 49 -22.06 27.54 10.64
CA LYS A 49 -23.15 28.49 10.79
C LYS A 49 -22.96 29.33 12.04
N LYS A 50 -22.67 28.68 13.17
CA LYS A 50 -22.39 29.33 14.46
C LYS A 50 -20.89 29.44 14.64
N TRP A 51 -20.40 30.67 14.68
CA TRP A 51 -18.99 30.99 14.86
C TRP A 51 -18.80 31.52 16.27
N GLN A 52 -17.82 30.98 16.99
CA GLN A 52 -17.43 31.40 18.33
C GLN A 52 -15.94 31.72 18.35
N LEU A 53 -15.50 32.62 19.24
CA LEU A 53 -14.08 32.96 19.34
C LEU A 53 -13.27 31.76 19.83
N ALA A 54 -12.09 31.54 19.25
CA ALA A 54 -11.20 30.46 19.65
C ALA A 54 -10.86 30.49 21.15
N GLU A 55 -10.82 31.68 21.75
CA GLU A 55 -10.58 31.91 23.18
C GLU A 55 -11.68 31.34 24.09
N SER A 56 -12.92 31.23 23.57
CA SER A 56 -14.06 30.69 24.32
C SER A 56 -14.10 29.16 24.36
N VAL A 57 -13.26 28.49 23.56
CA VAL A 57 -13.24 27.02 23.45
C VAL A 57 -12.24 26.45 24.46
N PRO A 58 -12.71 25.80 25.54
CA PRO A 58 -11.82 25.30 26.59
C PRO A 58 -10.86 24.24 26.08
N GLU A 59 -11.25 23.46 25.07
CA GLU A 59 -10.40 22.42 24.46
C GLU A 59 -9.12 23.00 23.82
N LEU A 60 -9.13 24.26 23.36
CA LEU A 60 -7.97 24.89 22.73
C LEU A 60 -6.99 25.51 23.72
N ASN A 61 -7.41 25.70 24.99
CA ASN A 61 -6.57 26.22 26.07
C ASN A 61 -5.83 27.53 25.73
N ILE A 62 -6.47 28.43 24.96
CA ILE A 62 -5.94 29.74 24.52
C ILE A 62 -6.34 30.83 25.54
N SER A 63 -5.88 30.68 26.77
CA SER A 63 -6.25 31.56 27.89
C SER A 63 -5.06 31.91 28.79
N TRP A 64 -3.84 31.83 28.26
CA TRP A 64 -2.62 32.08 29.04
C TRP A 64 -1.89 33.33 28.56
N TYR A 65 -1.32 34.07 29.51
CA TYR A 65 -0.51 35.26 29.27
C TYR A 65 0.91 35.04 29.79
N ILE A 66 1.90 35.62 29.11
CA ILE A 66 3.28 35.69 29.59
C ILE A 66 3.48 37.09 30.17
N SER A 67 3.83 37.18 31.46
CA SER A 67 4.19 38.45 32.08
C SER A 67 5.68 38.73 31.93
N ASP A 68 6.03 39.90 31.42
CA ASP A 68 7.40 40.41 31.38
C ASP A 68 7.85 40.95 32.76
N SER A 69 9.16 41.11 32.98
CA SER A 69 9.72 41.77 34.17
C SER A 69 9.24 43.21 34.34
N ALA A 70 8.79 43.85 33.25
CA ALA A 70 8.16 45.17 33.26
C ALA A 70 6.67 45.15 33.70
N GLY A 71 6.09 43.97 33.99
CA GLY A 71 4.69 43.81 34.37
C GLY A 71 3.69 43.87 33.20
N ASN A 72 4.20 43.88 31.97
CA ASN A 72 3.42 43.82 30.74
C ASN A 72 2.97 42.39 30.45
N LEU A 73 1.74 42.23 29.95
CA LEU A 73 1.19 40.93 29.59
C LEU A 73 1.19 40.74 28.07
N ARG A 74 1.73 39.61 27.62
CA ARG A 74 1.73 39.17 26.22
C ARG A 74 0.83 37.94 26.07
N GLY A 75 -0.28 38.08 25.36
CA GLY A 75 -1.24 37.01 25.12
C GLY A 75 -2.59 37.54 24.62
N PRO A 76 -3.63 36.69 24.53
CA PRO A 76 -3.70 35.30 25.03
C PRO A 76 -2.96 34.29 24.13
N LEU A 77 -2.46 33.20 24.70
CA LEU A 77 -1.71 32.14 24.01
C LEU A 77 -2.20 30.76 24.47
N ASN A 78 -1.96 29.74 23.64
CA ASN A 78 -2.06 28.35 24.08
C ASN A 78 -0.96 28.07 25.12
N ARG A 79 -1.31 27.35 26.18
CA ARG A 79 -0.39 26.98 27.27
C ARG A 79 0.92 26.37 26.79
N ALA A 80 0.87 25.39 25.87
CA ALA A 80 2.04 24.66 25.39
C ALA A 80 3.00 25.58 24.62
N ILE A 81 2.46 26.54 23.86
CA ILE A 81 3.27 27.56 23.18
C ILE A 81 3.91 28.48 24.19
N ALA A 82 3.14 28.95 25.17
CA ALA A 82 3.64 29.87 26.16
C ALA A 82 4.79 29.25 26.99
N GLU A 83 4.66 27.98 27.35
CA GLU A 83 5.73 27.19 27.97
C GLU A 83 6.95 27.03 27.05
N LYS A 84 6.76 26.74 25.76
CA LYS A 84 7.86 26.71 24.77
C LYS A 84 8.57 28.05 24.63
N ILE A 85 7.83 29.16 24.65
CA ILE A 85 8.41 30.51 24.59
C ILE A 85 9.26 30.77 25.84
N LEU A 86 8.79 30.38 27.02
CA LEU A 86 9.54 30.50 28.28
C LEU A 86 10.78 29.61 28.34
N GLN A 87 10.73 28.43 27.72
CA GLN A 87 11.89 27.53 27.60
C GLN A 87 12.90 28.01 26.56
N SER A 88 12.45 28.74 25.54
CA SER A 88 13.35 29.38 24.59
C SER A 88 13.91 30.67 25.18
N ASP A 89 15.17 31.00 24.90
CA ASP A 89 15.79 32.29 25.29
C ASP A 89 15.15 33.53 24.62
N LYS A 90 13.97 33.37 24.01
CA LYS A 90 13.14 34.43 23.44
C LYS A 90 12.20 35.08 24.46
N ALA A 91 12.05 34.49 25.65
CA ALA A 91 11.31 35.11 26.73
C ALA A 91 12.18 36.11 27.51
N PRO A 92 11.60 37.24 27.98
CA PRO A 92 12.30 38.15 28.88
C PRO A 92 12.75 37.45 30.16
N VAL A 93 13.90 37.87 30.69
CA VAL A 93 14.48 37.30 31.91
C VAL A 93 13.52 37.51 33.09
N GLY A 94 13.05 36.41 33.69
CA GLY A 94 12.09 36.44 34.80
C GLY A 94 10.61 36.37 34.38
N ALA A 95 10.32 36.07 33.11
CA ALA A 95 8.96 35.92 32.63
C ALA A 95 8.21 34.77 33.33
N LYS A 96 6.92 34.99 33.62
CA LYS A 96 6.05 34.00 34.28
C LYS A 96 4.77 33.80 33.48
N LEU A 97 4.22 32.60 33.58
CA LEU A 97 2.96 32.23 32.96
C LEU A 97 1.81 32.58 33.92
N ILE A 98 0.82 33.34 33.44
CA ILE A 98 -0.34 33.79 34.22
C ILE A 98 -1.62 33.35 33.49
N PRO A 99 -2.57 32.66 34.16
CA PRO A 99 -3.86 32.33 33.56
C PRO A 99 -4.73 33.58 33.40
N ALA A 100 -5.61 33.61 32.40
CA ALA A 100 -6.48 34.75 32.11
C ALA A 100 -7.34 35.21 33.31
N SER A 101 -7.66 34.32 34.24
CA SER A 101 -8.41 34.62 35.46
C SER A 101 -7.65 35.48 36.48
N GLU A 102 -6.31 35.46 36.42
CA GLU A 102 -5.41 36.18 37.32
C GLU A 102 -4.71 37.36 36.63
N ALA A 103 -4.90 37.50 35.32
CA ALA A 103 -4.29 38.52 34.50
C ALA A 103 -5.00 39.87 34.66
N ASP A 104 -4.24 40.92 35.03
CA ASP A 104 -4.71 42.30 34.97
C ASP A 104 -4.75 42.78 33.52
N LEU A 105 -5.92 42.63 32.88
CA LEU A 105 -6.14 42.92 31.46
C LEU A 105 -5.83 44.38 31.06
N SER A 106 -5.69 45.30 32.03
CA SER A 106 -5.27 46.68 31.78
C SER A 106 -3.79 46.80 31.35
N ARG A 107 -2.99 45.75 31.56
CA ARG A 107 -1.54 45.71 31.26
C ARG A 107 -1.19 44.91 30.02
N VAL A 108 -2.19 44.52 29.22
CA VAL A 108 -1.97 43.79 27.96
C VAL A 108 -1.36 44.75 26.94
N VAL A 109 -0.12 44.48 26.54
CA VAL A 109 0.54 45.24 25.48
C VAL A 109 -0.04 44.79 24.14
N ARG A 110 -0.91 45.60 23.55
CA ARG A 110 -1.32 45.41 22.15
C ARG A 110 -0.16 45.83 21.24
N PRO A 111 0.22 45.01 20.25
CA PRO A 111 1.12 45.46 19.20
C PRO A 111 0.50 46.68 18.51
N ALA A 112 1.18 47.82 18.55
CA ALA A 112 0.72 49.06 17.95
C ALA A 112 0.63 48.90 16.43
N GLN A 113 -0.57 49.09 15.86
CA GLN A 113 -0.74 49.42 14.45
C GLN A 113 -0.05 50.76 14.18
N GLU A 114 0.69 50.80 13.08
CA GLU A 114 1.54 51.89 12.61
C GLU A 114 0.86 53.27 12.71
N ALA A 115 1.31 54.08 13.67
CA ALA A 115 1.02 55.50 13.74
C ALA A 115 2.20 56.27 13.12
N GLN A 116 1.90 57.03 12.06
CA GLN A 116 2.80 57.96 11.40
C GLN A 116 3.29 59.04 12.38
N PRO A 117 4.54 59.53 12.25
CA PRO A 117 5.06 60.56 13.13
C PRO A 117 4.53 61.95 12.74
N ALA A 118 4.11 62.68 13.76
CA ALA A 118 3.76 64.09 13.71
C ALA A 118 4.99 64.96 13.40
N THR A 119 4.84 65.86 12.43
CA THR A 119 5.74 66.99 12.17
C THR A 119 5.50 68.09 13.20
N ASN A 120 6.46 68.32 14.10
CA ASN A 120 6.58 69.54 14.88
C ASN A 120 7.82 70.29 14.39
N THR A 121 7.62 71.44 13.74
CA THR A 121 8.69 72.41 13.45
C THR A 121 8.33 73.70 14.18
N GLU A 122 9.08 73.97 15.24
CA GLU A 122 8.99 75.19 16.04
C GLU A 122 9.42 76.40 15.21
N GLN A 123 8.52 77.39 15.15
CA GLN A 123 8.83 78.75 14.75
C GLN A 123 9.54 79.46 15.91
N ARG A 124 10.73 80.01 15.65
CA ARG A 124 11.30 81.07 16.51
C ARG A 124 11.85 82.20 15.64
N GLN A 125 11.16 83.32 15.72
CA GLN A 125 11.54 84.62 15.18
C GLN A 125 12.78 85.15 15.91
N THR A 126 13.66 85.85 15.18
CA THR A 126 14.29 87.12 15.60
C THR A 126 15.06 87.77 14.42
N GLN A 127 14.73 89.03 14.12
CA GLN A 127 15.61 90.05 13.50
C GLN A 127 16.12 90.98 14.65
N PRO A 128 16.94 92.05 14.47
CA PRO A 128 17.56 92.64 13.26
C PRO A 128 19.05 93.14 13.38
N ALA A 129 19.57 93.57 12.22
CA ALA A 129 20.50 94.70 11.92
C ALA A 129 21.96 94.74 12.43
N THR A 130 22.92 94.81 11.50
CA THR A 130 24.01 95.82 11.51
C THR A 130 24.65 95.95 10.12
N GLU A 131 24.77 97.18 9.61
CA GLU A 131 25.42 97.54 8.34
C GLU A 131 26.95 97.53 8.48
N ILE A 132 27.67 96.90 7.52
CA ILE A 132 29.14 96.81 7.46
C ILE A 132 29.60 97.14 6.01
N PRO A 133 30.81 97.72 5.79
CA PRO A 133 31.22 98.33 4.52
C PRO A 133 31.40 97.36 3.34
N SER A 134 31.06 97.87 2.15
CA SER A 134 30.71 97.18 0.90
C SER A 134 31.78 96.34 0.17
N GLU A 135 33.05 96.33 0.59
CA GLU A 135 34.11 95.56 -0.12
C GLU A 135 34.46 94.22 0.57
N ALA A 136 34.51 94.18 1.90
CA ALA A 136 34.68 92.91 2.65
C ALA A 136 33.45 91.98 2.52
N LEU A 137 32.28 92.57 2.25
CA LEU A 137 31.04 91.86 1.97
C LEU A 137 31.11 91.07 0.66
N GLN A 138 31.79 91.56 -0.37
CA GLN A 138 31.87 90.86 -1.66
C GLN A 138 32.78 89.63 -1.59
N GLU A 139 33.93 89.72 -0.91
CA GLU A 139 34.80 88.55 -0.69
C GLU A 139 34.13 87.53 0.23
N ALA A 140 33.46 87.98 1.29
CA ALA A 140 32.64 87.12 2.14
C ALA A 140 31.51 86.47 1.33
N GLN A 141 30.86 87.19 0.43
CA GLN A 141 29.79 86.67 -0.41
C GLN A 141 30.29 85.63 -1.41
N GLN A 142 31.42 85.85 -2.08
CA GLN A 142 32.03 84.85 -2.97
C GLN A 142 32.47 83.59 -2.21
N LYS A 143 32.97 83.75 -0.98
CA LYS A 143 33.32 82.63 -0.12
C LYS A 143 32.07 81.89 0.39
N ILE A 144 30.99 82.61 0.67
CA ILE A 144 29.68 82.02 0.98
C ILE A 144 29.15 81.25 -0.23
N ASP A 145 29.20 81.81 -1.43
CA ASP A 145 28.67 81.17 -2.64
C ASP A 145 29.47 79.89 -2.98
N SER A 146 30.80 79.94 -2.92
CA SER A 146 31.65 78.75 -3.12
C SER A 146 31.42 77.68 -2.06
N LEU A 147 31.35 78.04 -0.76
CA LEU A 147 30.98 77.10 0.30
C LEU A 147 29.56 76.57 0.11
N THR A 148 28.63 77.37 -0.41
CA THR A 148 27.25 76.94 -0.68
C THR A 148 27.23 75.92 -1.82
N THR A 149 28.03 76.11 -2.88
CA THR A 149 28.16 75.11 -3.95
C THR A 149 28.80 73.81 -3.46
N GLU A 150 29.84 73.89 -2.62
CA GLU A 150 30.50 72.70 -2.08
C GLU A 150 29.59 71.96 -1.08
N VAL A 151 28.84 72.68 -0.24
CA VAL A 151 27.80 72.10 0.61
C VAL A 151 26.70 71.45 -0.23
N GLY A 152 26.32 72.06 -1.36
CA GLY A 152 25.39 71.46 -2.32
C GLY A 152 25.91 70.13 -2.86
N ARG A 153 27.15 70.10 -3.34
CA ARG A 153 27.82 68.89 -3.85
C ARG A 153 27.96 67.81 -2.79
N LEU A 154 28.35 68.18 -1.57
CA LEU A 154 28.47 67.25 -0.44
C LEU A 154 27.10 66.70 -0.03
N LYS A 155 26.03 67.50 -0.08
CA LYS A 155 24.66 67.02 0.15
C LYS A 155 24.25 66.00 -0.91
N THR A 156 24.52 66.24 -2.19
CA THR A 156 24.21 65.27 -3.26
C THR A 156 24.97 63.96 -3.07
N ARG A 157 26.28 64.03 -2.76
CA ARG A 157 27.09 62.84 -2.45
C ARG A 157 26.58 62.09 -1.21
N LEU A 158 26.14 62.81 -0.17
CA LEU A 158 25.55 62.19 1.02
C LEU A 158 24.25 61.47 0.67
N THR A 159 23.40 62.05 -0.20
CA THR A 159 22.16 61.39 -0.64
C THR A 159 22.42 60.16 -1.50
N GLU A 160 23.41 60.20 -2.40
CA GLU A 160 23.83 59.06 -3.22
C GLU A 160 24.43 57.94 -2.35
N ALA A 161 25.31 58.27 -1.41
CA ALA A 161 25.88 57.29 -0.48
C ALA A 161 24.80 56.65 0.42
N ASN A 162 23.84 57.45 0.91
CA ASN A 162 22.70 56.92 1.66
C ASN A 162 21.80 56.02 0.80
N GLN A 163 21.63 56.33 -0.48
CA GLN A 163 20.86 55.51 -1.41
C GLN A 163 21.58 54.18 -1.70
N ALA A 164 22.88 54.22 -1.98
CA ALA A 164 23.71 53.03 -2.16
C ALA A 164 23.73 52.15 -0.89
N GLY A 165 23.73 52.76 0.31
CA GLY A 165 23.61 52.04 1.57
C GLY A 165 22.27 51.32 1.74
N LYS A 166 21.16 51.93 1.28
CA LYS A 166 19.83 51.29 1.29
C LYS A 166 19.77 50.12 0.31
N GLU A 167 20.36 50.27 -0.87
CA GLU A 167 20.42 49.21 -1.88
C GLU A 167 21.28 48.04 -1.42
N ALA A 168 22.45 48.30 -0.83
CA ALA A 168 23.29 47.26 -0.23
C ALA A 168 22.56 46.50 0.89
N ALA A 169 21.83 47.21 1.76
CA ALA A 169 21.01 46.58 2.80
C ALA A 169 19.82 45.76 2.23
N ALA A 170 19.27 46.15 1.08
CA ALA A 170 18.23 45.37 0.40
C ALA A 170 18.80 44.08 -0.19
N ILE A 171 19.97 44.15 -0.84
CA ILE A 171 20.67 42.99 -1.40
C ILE A 171 21.07 42.00 -0.29
N GLU A 172 21.53 42.49 0.86
CA GLU A 172 21.88 41.63 1.99
C GLU A 172 20.65 40.87 2.53
N LYS A 173 19.49 41.54 2.64
CA LYS A 173 18.22 40.90 3.01
C LYS A 173 17.78 39.85 2.00
N GLU A 174 17.92 40.12 0.70
CA GLU A 174 17.60 39.13 -0.34
C GLU A 174 18.54 37.92 -0.27
N ARG A 175 19.84 38.14 -0.05
CA ARG A 175 20.81 37.05 0.11
C ARG A 175 20.47 36.16 1.30
N ASP A 176 20.13 36.76 2.44
CA ASP A 176 19.78 36.01 3.65
C ASP A 176 18.44 35.25 3.47
N ALA A 177 17.47 35.84 2.76
CA ALA A 177 16.22 35.16 2.40
C ALA A 177 16.46 33.96 1.45
N LEU A 178 17.34 34.12 0.45
CA LEU A 178 17.72 33.03 -0.45
C LEU A 178 18.51 31.93 0.28
N ALA A 179 19.38 32.29 1.23
CA ALA A 179 20.09 31.33 2.05
C ALA A 179 19.13 30.50 2.93
N LEU A 180 18.11 31.14 3.51
CA LEU A 180 17.07 30.45 4.27
C LEU A 180 16.28 29.48 3.36
N ALA A 181 15.85 29.95 2.18
CA ALA A 181 15.12 29.12 1.22
C ALA A 181 15.95 27.91 0.75
N LEU A 182 17.24 28.08 0.50
CA LEU A 182 18.14 26.98 0.14
C LEU A 182 18.23 25.95 1.27
N SER A 183 18.36 26.39 2.53
CA SER A 183 18.36 25.49 3.69
C SER A 183 17.06 24.69 3.80
N GLU A 184 15.91 25.35 3.65
CA GLU A 184 14.61 24.66 3.68
C GLU A 184 14.45 23.65 2.53
N THR A 185 14.95 23.96 1.33
CA THR A 185 14.91 23.00 0.21
C THR A 185 15.85 21.82 0.42
N ALA A 186 17.01 22.04 1.04
CA ALA A 186 17.95 20.97 1.38
C ALA A 186 17.35 20.01 2.42
N GLU A 187 16.70 20.53 3.46
CA GLU A 187 16.00 19.71 4.46
C GLU A 187 14.84 18.90 3.85
N LYS A 188 14.10 19.50 2.92
CA LYS A 188 13.04 18.79 2.17
C LYS A 188 13.62 17.69 1.28
N LEU A 189 14.78 17.91 0.66
CA LEU A 189 15.45 16.91 -0.16
C LEU A 189 15.90 15.72 0.70
N THR A 190 16.54 15.97 1.84
CA THR A 190 16.99 14.90 2.74
C THR A 190 15.80 14.11 3.30
N ALA A 191 14.72 14.79 3.68
CA ALA A 191 13.50 14.12 4.13
C ALA A 191 12.85 13.26 3.02
N ALA A 192 12.88 13.73 1.77
CA ALA A 192 12.40 12.97 0.63
C ALA A 192 13.29 11.73 0.37
N GLU A 193 14.61 11.86 0.45
CA GLU A 193 15.55 10.74 0.29
C GLU A 193 15.39 9.68 1.38
N GLU A 194 15.21 10.09 2.65
CA GLU A 194 14.92 9.17 3.75
C GLU A 194 13.59 8.43 3.53
N SER A 195 12.55 9.14 3.10
CA SER A 195 11.25 8.53 2.78
C SER A 195 11.35 7.53 1.63
N LEU A 196 12.16 7.82 0.60
CA LEU A 196 12.42 6.94 -0.54
C LEU A 196 13.21 5.69 -0.12
N ALA A 197 14.17 5.83 0.81
CA ALA A 197 14.91 4.69 1.35
C ALA A 197 13.97 3.74 2.11
N VAL A 198 13.09 4.27 2.95
CA VAL A 198 12.10 3.48 3.70
C VAL A 198 11.10 2.77 2.77
N THR A 199 10.59 3.46 1.74
CA THR A 199 9.67 2.83 0.79
C THR A 199 10.35 1.73 -0.02
N LYS A 200 11.62 1.91 -0.40
CA LYS A 200 12.41 0.86 -1.08
C LYS A 200 12.61 -0.36 -0.20
N THR A 201 12.99 -0.20 1.07
CA THR A 201 13.15 -1.34 1.99
C THR A 201 11.83 -2.08 2.21
N ASN A 202 10.72 -1.35 2.31
CA ASN A 202 9.40 -1.96 2.43
C ASN A 202 9.01 -2.73 1.17
N ALA A 203 9.28 -2.20 -0.02
CA ALA A 203 9.04 -2.88 -1.29
C ALA A 203 9.89 -4.16 -1.46
N GLU A 204 11.15 -4.14 -1.01
CA GLU A 204 11.99 -5.34 -1.00
C GLU A 204 11.47 -6.40 -0.03
N GLN A 205 10.95 -5.99 1.12
CA GLN A 205 10.36 -6.90 2.10
C GLN A 205 9.06 -7.52 1.58
N THR A 206 8.16 -6.73 0.99
CA THR A 206 6.92 -7.25 0.40
C THR A 206 7.20 -8.18 -0.79
N ALA A 207 8.24 -7.92 -1.57
CA ALA A 207 8.70 -8.84 -2.62
C ALA A 207 9.17 -10.18 -2.05
N LYS A 208 9.97 -10.16 -0.97
CA LYS A 208 10.39 -11.40 -0.27
C LYS A 208 9.17 -12.16 0.26
N ASP A 209 8.27 -11.48 0.96
CA ASP A 209 7.06 -12.09 1.52
C ASP A 209 6.19 -12.71 0.40
N SER A 210 6.02 -12.01 -0.72
CA SER A 210 5.30 -12.52 -1.89
C SER A 210 5.93 -13.80 -2.47
N THR A 211 7.26 -13.86 -2.59
CA THR A 211 7.94 -15.08 -3.07
C THR A 211 7.76 -16.26 -2.12
N THR A 212 7.77 -16.03 -0.80
CA THR A 212 7.53 -17.09 0.18
C THR A 212 6.08 -17.59 0.15
N LEU A 213 5.12 -16.69 -0.04
CA LEU A 213 3.71 -17.04 -0.19
C LEU A 213 3.46 -17.84 -1.48
N LEU A 214 4.11 -17.46 -2.58
CA LEU A 214 4.01 -18.19 -3.85
C LEU A 214 4.60 -19.60 -3.72
N HIS A 215 5.77 -19.74 -3.07
CA HIS A 215 6.32 -21.07 -2.80
C HIS A 215 5.37 -21.91 -1.93
N ARG A 216 4.77 -21.32 -0.89
CA ARG A 216 3.77 -22.00 -0.05
C ARG A 216 2.51 -22.40 -0.82
N ALA A 217 2.04 -21.56 -1.73
CA ALA A 217 0.89 -21.84 -2.59
C ALA A 217 1.19 -23.03 -3.53
N THR A 218 2.33 -23.02 -4.22
CA THR A 218 2.74 -24.14 -5.10
C THR A 218 2.88 -25.47 -4.34
N MET A 219 3.40 -25.43 -3.11
CA MET A 219 3.48 -26.61 -2.24
C MET A 219 2.08 -27.09 -1.79
N ALA A 220 1.12 -26.18 -1.58
CA ALA A 220 -0.25 -26.53 -1.24
C ALA A 220 -0.99 -27.14 -2.44
N GLU A 221 -0.80 -26.59 -3.65
CA GLU A 221 -1.35 -27.14 -4.90
C GLU A 221 -0.82 -28.55 -5.18
N ALA A 222 0.48 -28.79 -5.00
CA ALA A 222 1.06 -30.11 -5.14
C ALA A 222 0.45 -31.12 -4.16
N LYS A 223 0.23 -30.72 -2.89
CA LYS A 223 -0.46 -31.56 -1.90
C LYS A 223 -1.91 -31.85 -2.27
N LEU A 224 -2.65 -30.85 -2.77
CA LEU A 224 -4.01 -31.03 -3.25
C LEU A 224 -4.10 -31.99 -4.43
N ALA A 225 -3.14 -31.93 -5.36
CA ALA A 225 -3.06 -32.86 -6.47
C ALA A 225 -2.88 -34.31 -5.98
N THR A 226 -1.96 -34.54 -5.04
CA THR A 226 -1.74 -35.87 -4.43
C THR A 226 -2.99 -36.38 -3.72
N ILE A 227 -3.62 -35.55 -2.87
CA ILE A 227 -4.85 -35.93 -2.15
C ILE A 227 -5.98 -36.25 -3.14
N THR A 228 -6.11 -35.48 -4.22
CA THR A 228 -7.14 -35.72 -5.24
C THR A 228 -6.91 -37.06 -5.95
N GLN A 229 -5.66 -37.39 -6.25
CA GLN A 229 -5.30 -38.68 -6.84
C GLN A 229 -5.59 -39.85 -5.88
N GLU A 230 -5.27 -39.70 -4.59
CA GLU A 230 -5.61 -40.70 -3.57
C GLU A 230 -7.12 -40.92 -3.45
N LEU A 231 -7.92 -39.84 -3.47
CA LEU A 231 -9.39 -39.94 -3.46
C LEU A 231 -9.94 -40.65 -4.70
N GLN A 232 -9.35 -40.42 -5.87
CA GLN A 232 -9.74 -41.12 -7.10
C GLN A 232 -9.43 -42.61 -7.01
N ASN A 233 -8.27 -42.99 -6.47
CA ASN A 233 -7.89 -44.38 -6.27
C ASN A 233 -8.85 -45.09 -5.31
N ILE A 234 -9.14 -44.48 -4.16
CA ILE A 234 -10.08 -45.04 -3.17
C ILE A 234 -11.49 -45.19 -3.77
N ARG A 235 -11.95 -44.22 -4.57
CA ARG A 235 -13.25 -44.32 -5.26
C ARG A 235 -13.28 -45.47 -6.26
N ARG A 236 -12.19 -45.68 -7.00
CA ARG A 236 -12.07 -46.80 -7.95
C ARG A 236 -12.10 -48.15 -7.22
N GLU A 237 -11.34 -48.29 -6.14
CA GLU A 237 -11.35 -49.52 -5.31
C GLU A 237 -12.74 -49.80 -4.71
N ALA A 238 -13.43 -48.76 -4.24
CA ALA A 238 -14.81 -48.87 -3.76
C ALA A 238 -15.78 -49.32 -4.87
N GLN A 239 -15.63 -48.82 -6.10
CA GLN A 239 -16.43 -49.26 -7.25
C GLN A 239 -16.14 -50.71 -7.64
N GLU A 240 -14.87 -51.11 -7.71
CA GLU A 240 -14.45 -52.47 -8.02
C GLU A 240 -15.00 -53.47 -6.98
N SER A 241 -14.91 -53.13 -5.69
CA SER A 241 -15.50 -53.97 -4.62
C SER A 241 -17.03 -54.05 -4.69
N GLN A 242 -17.72 -52.96 -5.04
CA GLN A 242 -19.17 -52.96 -5.23
C GLN A 242 -19.59 -53.83 -6.41
N GLN A 243 -18.84 -53.77 -7.52
CA GLN A 243 -19.07 -54.62 -8.70
C GLN A 243 -18.87 -56.10 -8.35
N ALA A 244 -17.74 -56.45 -7.72
CA ALA A 244 -17.47 -57.82 -7.29
C ALA A 244 -18.58 -58.37 -6.36
N TYR A 245 -19.10 -57.55 -5.44
CA TYR A 245 -20.23 -57.93 -4.59
C TYR A 245 -21.51 -58.19 -5.40
N SER A 246 -21.80 -57.34 -6.39
CA SER A 246 -22.97 -57.51 -7.27
C SER A 246 -22.89 -58.76 -8.16
N GLU A 247 -21.70 -59.07 -8.68
CA GLU A 247 -21.44 -60.30 -9.44
C GLU A 247 -21.61 -61.54 -8.55
N LEU A 248 -21.13 -61.49 -7.31
CA LEU A 248 -21.30 -62.59 -6.36
C LEU A 248 -22.79 -62.82 -6.02
N LEU A 249 -23.56 -61.73 -5.85
CA LEU A 249 -24.99 -61.82 -5.55
C LEU A 249 -25.78 -62.38 -6.74
N THR A 250 -25.48 -61.93 -7.96
CA THR A 250 -26.12 -62.45 -9.18
C THR A 250 -25.79 -63.91 -9.43
N TYR A 251 -24.51 -64.30 -9.25
CA TYR A 251 -24.08 -65.70 -9.32
C TYR A 251 -24.81 -66.57 -8.28
N SER A 252 -24.89 -66.12 -7.03
CA SER A 252 -25.60 -66.84 -5.95
C SER A 252 -27.08 -67.04 -6.28
N ASN A 253 -27.76 -65.99 -6.76
CA ASN A 253 -29.17 -66.06 -7.11
C ASN A 253 -29.43 -66.98 -8.32
N SER A 254 -28.56 -66.92 -9.34
CA SER A 254 -28.64 -67.83 -10.51
C SER A 254 -28.48 -69.28 -10.06
N ARG A 255 -27.48 -69.55 -9.22
CA ARG A 255 -27.22 -70.90 -8.72
C ARG A 255 -28.35 -71.43 -7.84
N GLU A 256 -28.94 -70.58 -7.01
CA GLU A 256 -30.11 -70.95 -6.22
C GLU A 256 -31.30 -71.30 -7.13
N GLY A 257 -31.53 -70.52 -8.20
CA GLY A 257 -32.55 -70.80 -9.21
C GLY A 257 -32.36 -72.16 -9.90
N GLU A 258 -31.16 -72.47 -10.36
CA GLU A 258 -30.82 -73.78 -10.94
C GLU A 258 -31.09 -74.93 -9.97
N LEU A 259 -30.73 -74.76 -8.70
CA LEU A 259 -30.96 -75.77 -7.67
C LEU A 259 -32.46 -75.94 -7.39
N GLN A 260 -33.23 -74.86 -7.36
CA GLN A 260 -34.69 -74.91 -7.19
C GLN A 260 -35.37 -75.60 -8.37
N GLU A 261 -34.95 -75.32 -9.61
CA GLU A 261 -35.46 -75.98 -10.82
C GLU A 261 -35.15 -77.48 -10.80
N LYS A 262 -33.93 -77.87 -10.46
CA LYS A 262 -33.53 -79.28 -10.35
C LYS A 262 -34.29 -80.02 -9.26
N ILE A 263 -34.58 -79.37 -8.13
CA ILE A 263 -35.45 -79.93 -7.08
C ILE A 263 -36.88 -80.08 -7.60
N ALA A 264 -37.40 -79.10 -8.35
CA ALA A 264 -38.74 -79.17 -8.94
C ALA A 264 -38.86 -80.29 -9.98
N GLU A 265 -37.82 -80.49 -10.79
CA GLU A 265 -37.74 -81.58 -11.77
C GLU A 265 -37.70 -82.96 -11.08
N LEU A 266 -36.81 -83.14 -10.08
CA LEU A 266 -36.71 -84.39 -9.31
C LEU A 266 -37.95 -84.69 -8.47
N SER A 267 -38.78 -83.69 -8.18
CA SER A 267 -40.04 -83.86 -7.44
C SER A 267 -41.27 -84.05 -8.32
N LYS A 268 -41.15 -83.90 -9.65
CA LYS A 268 -42.24 -84.28 -10.57
C LYS A 268 -42.39 -85.80 -10.61
N PRO A 269 -43.60 -86.35 -10.35
CA PRO A 269 -43.83 -87.78 -10.51
C PRO A 269 -43.75 -88.17 -12.00
N PRO A 270 -43.13 -89.32 -12.36
CA PRO A 270 -42.94 -89.71 -13.75
C PRO A 270 -44.27 -89.93 -14.47
N THR A 271 -44.43 -89.27 -15.62
CA THR A 271 -45.67 -89.33 -16.39
C THR A 271 -45.83 -90.69 -17.09
N PRO A 272 -47.07 -91.16 -17.32
CA PRO A 272 -47.32 -92.48 -17.91
C PRO A 272 -46.91 -92.59 -19.39
N GLU A 273 -46.72 -91.47 -20.11
CA GLU A 273 -46.28 -91.44 -21.50
C GLU A 273 -44.75 -91.54 -21.65
N GLU A 274 -43.96 -91.03 -20.70
CA GLU A 274 -42.49 -91.20 -20.65
C GLU A 274 -42.09 -92.66 -20.42
N ARG A 275 -42.97 -93.46 -19.79
CA ARG A 275 -42.82 -94.93 -19.70
C ARG A 275 -43.08 -95.67 -21.02
N ALA A 276 -43.71 -95.04 -22.01
CA ALA A 276 -44.09 -95.66 -23.28
C ALA A 276 -43.35 -95.06 -24.50
N ALA A 277 -42.94 -93.81 -24.44
CA ALA A 277 -42.31 -93.07 -25.54
C ALA A 277 -40.79 -93.28 -25.66
N GLU A 278 -40.12 -93.85 -24.64
CA GLU A 278 -38.73 -94.32 -24.75
C GLU A 278 -38.58 -95.49 -25.75
N ALA A 279 -39.70 -96.06 -26.22
CA ALA A 279 -39.72 -97.21 -27.12
C ALA A 279 -39.79 -96.89 -28.62
N CYS A 280 -40.18 -95.69 -29.08
CA CYS A 280 -40.42 -95.50 -30.52
C CYS A 280 -40.23 -94.04 -31.02
N ALA A 281 -39.12 -93.86 -31.72
CA ALA A 281 -39.02 -93.14 -32.99
C ALA A 281 -39.18 -91.61 -32.99
N VAL A 282 -38.02 -90.95 -32.97
CA VAL A 282 -37.65 -89.94 -33.97
C VAL A 282 -36.27 -90.35 -34.43
N ASP A 283 -35.91 -90.25 -35.73
CA ASP A 283 -34.52 -90.47 -36.19
C ASP A 283 -33.60 -89.55 -35.38
N PRO A 284 -32.97 -90.08 -34.33
CA PRO A 284 -32.40 -89.25 -33.29
C PRO A 284 -30.92 -89.05 -33.57
N GLY A 285 -30.33 -89.78 -34.54
CA GLY A 285 -28.89 -89.89 -34.71
C GLY A 285 -28.23 -88.58 -35.14
N GLY A 286 -28.80 -87.81 -36.06
CA GLY A 286 -28.20 -86.57 -36.54
C GLY A 286 -28.36 -85.41 -35.56
N LEU A 287 -29.54 -85.28 -34.95
CA LEU A 287 -29.83 -84.22 -33.99
C LEU A 287 -29.20 -84.53 -32.63
N LEU A 288 -29.23 -85.79 -32.16
CA LEU A 288 -28.43 -86.24 -31.01
C LEU A 288 -26.95 -86.16 -31.31
N ALA A 289 -26.44 -86.44 -32.51
CA ALA A 289 -25.01 -86.26 -32.78
C ALA A 289 -24.61 -84.78 -32.68
N ALA A 290 -25.41 -83.85 -33.19
CA ALA A 290 -25.14 -82.42 -33.04
C ALA A 290 -25.27 -81.96 -31.58
N ILE A 291 -26.30 -82.40 -30.87
CA ILE A 291 -26.51 -82.10 -29.44
C ILE A 291 -25.41 -82.72 -28.59
N PHE A 292 -25.06 -83.99 -28.78
CA PHE A 292 -23.96 -84.66 -28.10
C PHE A 292 -22.61 -84.07 -28.46
N THR A 293 -22.40 -83.59 -29.69
CA THR A 293 -21.15 -82.89 -30.03
C THR A 293 -21.09 -81.54 -29.29
N GLN A 294 -22.19 -80.79 -29.26
CA GLN A 294 -22.28 -79.54 -28.51
C GLN A 294 -22.14 -79.78 -26.99
N GLU A 295 -22.80 -80.81 -26.47
CA GLU A 295 -22.73 -81.23 -25.07
C GLU A 295 -21.32 -81.73 -24.72
N VAL A 296 -20.66 -82.48 -25.59
CA VAL A 296 -19.26 -82.87 -25.41
C VAL A 296 -18.37 -81.62 -25.39
N THR A 297 -18.57 -80.64 -26.26
CA THR A 297 -17.78 -79.39 -26.19
C THR A 297 -18.06 -78.56 -24.93
N LEU A 298 -19.31 -78.53 -24.47
CA LEU A 298 -19.66 -77.87 -23.21
C LEU A 298 -19.08 -78.61 -22.01
N LEU A 299 -19.18 -79.93 -21.98
CA LEU A 299 -18.57 -80.78 -20.96
C LEU A 299 -17.04 -80.72 -21.00
N GLU A 300 -16.41 -80.57 -22.16
CA GLU A 300 -14.96 -80.35 -22.27
C GLU A 300 -14.55 -78.97 -21.74
N ASN A 301 -15.35 -77.92 -22.02
CA ASN A 301 -15.14 -76.59 -21.47
C ASN A 301 -15.37 -76.57 -19.95
N ASP A 302 -16.43 -77.20 -19.48
CA ASP A 302 -16.75 -77.33 -18.06
C ASP A 302 -15.70 -78.19 -17.36
N LEU A 303 -15.23 -79.28 -17.97
CA LEU A 303 -14.11 -80.08 -17.45
C LEU A 303 -12.81 -79.28 -17.45
N ALA A 304 -12.57 -78.39 -18.41
CA ALA A 304 -11.41 -77.49 -18.42
C ALA A 304 -11.50 -76.45 -17.29
N LEU A 305 -12.68 -75.84 -17.10
CA LEU A 305 -12.96 -74.95 -15.98
C LEU A 305 -12.88 -75.68 -14.63
N GLU A 306 -13.35 -76.93 -14.55
CA GLU A 306 -13.21 -77.79 -13.38
C GLU A 306 -11.75 -78.16 -13.14
N ARG A 307 -10.96 -78.44 -14.17
CA ARG A 307 -9.51 -78.67 -14.03
C ARG A 307 -8.78 -77.41 -13.56
N ASP A 308 -9.14 -76.24 -14.06
CA ASP A 308 -8.58 -74.96 -13.65
C ASP A 308 -8.98 -74.60 -12.21
N THR A 309 -10.24 -74.83 -11.84
CA THR A 309 -10.70 -74.63 -10.47
C THR A 309 -10.08 -75.66 -9.53
N ILE A 310 -9.95 -76.93 -9.92
CA ILE A 310 -9.20 -77.95 -9.17
C ILE A 310 -7.73 -77.56 -9.07
N ALA A 311 -7.12 -76.98 -10.10
CA ALA A 311 -5.75 -76.48 -10.05
C ALA A 311 -5.61 -75.30 -9.08
N LYS A 312 -6.53 -74.33 -9.12
CA LYS A 312 -6.60 -73.23 -8.15
C LYS A 312 -6.87 -73.73 -6.73
N ILE A 313 -7.76 -74.70 -6.55
CA ILE A 313 -8.02 -75.34 -5.26
C ILE A 313 -6.80 -76.12 -4.79
N ARG A 314 -6.07 -76.80 -5.68
CA ARG A 314 -4.78 -77.44 -5.36
C ARG A 314 -3.73 -76.41 -5.01
N GLU A 315 -3.67 -75.26 -5.68
CA GLU A 315 -2.75 -74.17 -5.36
C GLU A 315 -3.08 -73.55 -3.99
N ILE A 316 -4.35 -73.25 -3.73
CA ILE A 316 -4.83 -72.76 -2.44
C ILE A 316 -4.62 -73.83 -1.36
N SER A 317 -4.89 -75.10 -1.67
CA SER A 317 -4.64 -76.22 -0.78
C SER A 317 -3.15 -76.38 -0.51
N ASN A 318 -2.28 -76.21 -1.51
CA ASN A 318 -0.83 -76.24 -1.34
C ASN A 318 -0.34 -75.05 -0.51
N LYS A 319 -0.85 -73.83 -0.76
CA LYS A 319 -0.57 -72.64 0.06
C LYS A 319 -1.05 -72.84 1.49
N ARG A 320 -2.25 -73.39 1.67
CA ARG A 320 -2.82 -73.70 2.99
C ARG A 320 -2.07 -74.84 3.66
N GLN A 321 -1.65 -75.87 2.92
CA GLN A 321 -0.78 -76.95 3.37
C GLN A 321 0.59 -76.41 3.74
N GLN A 322 1.11 -75.42 3.03
CA GLN A 322 2.37 -74.75 3.34
C GLN A 322 2.21 -73.92 4.62
N VAL A 323 1.16 -73.11 4.75
CA VAL A 323 0.82 -72.41 6.00
C VAL A 323 0.63 -73.39 7.15
N PHE A 324 -0.02 -74.53 6.91
CA PHE A 324 -0.17 -75.58 7.91
C PHE A 324 1.14 -76.31 8.19
N GLN A 325 2.02 -76.51 7.22
CA GLN A 325 3.34 -77.10 7.42
C GLN A 325 4.23 -76.13 8.20
N ASP A 326 4.21 -74.84 7.88
CA ASP A 326 4.89 -73.77 8.62
C ASP A 326 4.35 -73.68 10.04
N ARG A 327 3.02 -73.74 10.21
CA ARG A 327 2.39 -73.80 11.53
C ARG A 327 2.65 -75.12 12.22
N ILE A 328 2.77 -76.25 11.54
CA ILE A 328 3.17 -77.54 12.11
C ILE A 328 4.65 -77.50 12.48
N LEU A 329 5.51 -76.78 11.76
CA LEU A 329 6.92 -76.60 12.12
C LEU A 329 7.05 -75.64 13.31
N GLU A 330 6.21 -74.61 13.39
CA GLU A 330 6.09 -73.70 14.51
C GLU A 330 5.48 -74.40 15.74
N LEU A 331 4.42 -75.18 15.55
CA LEU A 331 3.82 -76.02 16.56
C LEU A 331 4.74 -77.17 16.93
N LYS A 332 5.50 -77.78 16.01
CA LYS A 332 6.55 -78.75 16.32
C LYS A 332 7.68 -78.09 17.06
N ARG A 333 8.02 -76.83 16.79
CA ARG A 333 8.96 -76.05 17.62
C ARG A 333 8.39 -75.82 19.03
N VAL A 334 7.07 -75.67 19.17
CA VAL A 334 6.34 -75.56 20.45
C VAL A 334 6.14 -76.93 21.14
N ILE A 335 5.93 -78.03 20.40
CA ILE A 335 5.64 -79.40 20.85
C ILE A 335 6.92 -80.22 21.04
N SER A 336 8.00 -79.93 20.31
CA SER A 336 9.36 -80.30 20.73
C SER A 336 9.78 -79.54 22.00
N GLY A 337 8.97 -78.56 22.41
CA GLY A 337 8.91 -78.00 23.76
C GLY A 337 7.73 -78.50 24.61
N GLY A 338 6.99 -79.55 24.21
CA GLY A 338 5.78 -79.99 24.91
C GLY A 338 5.04 -81.18 24.29
N VAL A 339 5.50 -82.38 24.67
CA VAL A 339 4.74 -83.60 25.05
C VAL A 339 3.55 -84.09 24.19
N GLU A 340 3.77 -85.27 23.61
CA GLU A 340 2.91 -86.45 23.44
C GLU A 340 1.37 -86.33 23.23
N GLY A 341 0.92 -86.99 22.16
CA GLY A 341 -0.14 -88.00 22.27
C GLY A 341 -1.39 -87.79 21.42
N GLY A 342 -1.70 -88.80 20.60
CA GLY A 342 -3.10 -89.21 20.35
C GLY A 342 -3.67 -88.96 18.96
N ALA A 343 -3.66 -90.00 18.14
CA ALA A 343 -4.31 -90.07 16.82
C ALA A 343 -5.83 -90.27 16.94
N THR A 344 -6.62 -89.54 16.13
CA THR A 344 -8.09 -89.70 16.07
C THR A 344 -8.56 -90.07 14.66
N ARG A 345 -9.26 -91.19 14.59
CA ARG A 345 -9.90 -91.81 13.41
C ARG A 345 -11.04 -90.94 12.85
N LEU A 346 -11.12 -90.85 11.53
CA LEU A 346 -12.18 -90.19 10.74
C LEU A 346 -13.51 -90.97 10.81
N ARG A 347 -14.55 -90.35 11.36
CA ARG A 347 -15.97 -90.74 11.27
C ARG A 347 -16.69 -89.88 10.22
N LEU A 348 -17.69 -90.47 9.54
CA LEU A 348 -18.63 -89.76 8.65
C LEU A 348 -19.33 -88.61 9.40
N PRO A 349 -19.72 -87.51 8.73
CA PRO A 349 -20.27 -86.33 9.38
C PRO A 349 -21.68 -86.63 9.91
N ASP A 350 -21.82 -86.67 11.23
CA ASP A 350 -23.13 -86.62 11.89
C ASP A 350 -23.82 -85.28 11.58
N ALA A 351 -25.15 -85.24 11.49
CA ALA A 351 -25.92 -84.02 11.20
C ALA A 351 -25.61 -82.85 12.16
N THR A 352 -25.19 -83.15 13.39
CA THR A 352 -24.72 -82.17 14.38
C THR A 352 -23.45 -81.45 13.94
N ARG A 353 -22.58 -82.10 13.17
CA ARG A 353 -21.35 -81.50 12.62
C ARG A 353 -21.67 -80.53 11.48
N LEU A 354 -22.60 -80.88 10.59
CA LEU A 354 -23.04 -79.96 9.53
C LEU A 354 -23.75 -78.73 10.12
N GLN A 355 -24.52 -78.91 11.19
CA GLN A 355 -25.12 -77.81 11.92
C GLN A 355 -24.04 -76.90 12.55
N ALA A 356 -23.03 -77.47 13.19
CA ALA A 356 -21.90 -76.71 13.74
C ALA A 356 -21.11 -75.98 12.64
N GLU A 357 -20.88 -76.60 11.49
CA GLU A 357 -20.21 -75.97 10.34
C GLU A 357 -21.04 -74.79 9.81
N LEU A 358 -22.37 -74.93 9.72
CA LEU A 358 -23.27 -73.85 9.33
C LEU A 358 -23.28 -72.69 10.35
N ASP A 359 -23.26 -72.99 11.65
CA ASP A 359 -23.17 -71.96 12.69
C ASP A 359 -21.80 -71.26 12.67
N THR A 360 -20.70 -71.98 12.38
CA THR A 360 -19.39 -71.34 12.17
C THR A 360 -19.38 -70.46 10.94
N LEU A 361 -20.01 -70.88 9.83
CA LEU A 361 -20.11 -70.05 8.63
C LEU A 361 -20.92 -68.77 8.90
N ARG A 362 -22.04 -68.88 9.61
CA ARG A 362 -22.82 -67.71 10.06
C ARG A 362 -21.98 -66.77 10.93
N ALA A 363 -21.24 -67.30 11.91
CA ALA A 363 -20.36 -66.51 12.76
C ALA A 363 -19.28 -65.79 11.93
N THR A 364 -18.59 -66.49 11.03
CA THR A 364 -17.57 -65.88 10.16
C THR A 364 -18.16 -64.83 9.22
N HIS A 365 -19.37 -65.04 8.70
CA HIS A 365 -20.05 -64.04 7.88
C HIS A 365 -20.41 -62.80 8.70
N THR A 366 -20.92 -62.97 9.92
CA THR A 366 -21.22 -61.81 10.79
C THR A 366 -19.96 -61.03 11.18
N GLU A 367 -18.83 -61.71 11.40
CA GLU A 367 -17.54 -61.06 11.67
C GLU A 367 -17.00 -60.33 10.43
N ALA A 368 -17.13 -60.95 9.24
CA ALA A 368 -16.79 -60.31 7.97
C ALA A 368 -17.63 -59.06 7.70
N MET A 369 -18.94 -59.10 8.00
CA MET A 369 -19.82 -57.93 7.88
C MET A 369 -19.42 -56.83 8.86
N ARG A 370 -19.12 -57.18 10.12
CA ARG A 370 -18.66 -56.20 11.13
C ARG A 370 -17.35 -55.53 10.73
N THR A 371 -16.38 -56.30 10.24
CA THR A 371 -15.09 -55.75 9.78
C THR A 371 -15.25 -54.90 8.52
N ALA A 372 -16.19 -55.25 7.63
CA ALA A 372 -16.54 -54.41 6.48
C ALA A 372 -17.18 -53.09 6.93
N GLU A 373 -18.12 -53.11 7.88
CA GLU A 373 -18.74 -51.92 8.46
C GLU A 373 -17.71 -51.02 9.19
N GLU A 374 -16.80 -51.60 9.96
CA GLU A 374 -15.70 -50.86 10.59
C GLU A 374 -14.84 -50.15 9.52
N ARG A 375 -14.48 -50.84 8.42
CA ARG A 375 -13.75 -50.22 7.30
C ARG A 375 -14.55 -49.12 6.60
N THR A 376 -15.86 -49.29 6.38
CA THR A 376 -16.66 -48.25 5.73
C THR A 376 -16.79 -47.01 6.60
N THR A 377 -16.90 -47.16 7.93
CA THR A 377 -16.93 -46.04 8.87
C THR A 377 -15.57 -45.32 8.95
N GLU A 378 -14.45 -46.06 8.93
CA GLU A 378 -13.11 -45.49 8.89
C GLU A 378 -12.87 -44.69 7.61
N LEU A 379 -13.17 -45.27 6.44
CA LEU A 379 -13.06 -44.59 5.15
C LEU A 379 -13.96 -43.36 5.07
N SER A 380 -15.19 -43.45 5.59
CA SER A 380 -16.10 -42.30 5.68
C SER A 380 -15.55 -41.18 6.56
N GLY A 381 -14.91 -41.52 7.68
CA GLY A 381 -14.21 -40.56 8.54
C GLY A 381 -13.05 -39.88 7.81
N LYS A 382 -12.24 -40.65 7.08
CA LYS A 382 -11.12 -40.13 6.27
C LYS A 382 -11.62 -39.18 5.17
N ILE A 383 -12.71 -39.54 4.48
CA ILE A 383 -13.34 -38.67 3.47
C ILE A 383 -13.74 -37.33 4.08
N ARG A 384 -14.44 -37.33 5.23
CA ARG A 384 -14.84 -36.08 5.91
C ARG A 384 -13.63 -35.22 6.33
N SER A 385 -12.57 -35.86 6.80
CA SER A 385 -11.32 -35.15 7.16
C SER A 385 -10.70 -34.47 5.94
N LEU A 386 -10.63 -35.17 4.81
CA LEU A 386 -10.08 -34.62 3.57
C LEU A 386 -10.98 -33.52 3.00
N GLU A 387 -12.31 -33.66 3.06
CA GLU A 387 -13.25 -32.60 2.69
C GLU A 387 -13.03 -31.33 3.51
N ASN A 388 -12.87 -31.44 4.83
CA ASN A 388 -12.55 -30.30 5.69
C ASN A 388 -11.20 -29.65 5.33
N GLU A 389 -10.18 -30.46 5.00
CA GLU A 389 -8.90 -29.94 4.55
C GLU A 389 -9.01 -29.21 3.21
N THR A 390 -9.80 -29.72 2.26
CA THR A 390 -10.05 -29.03 0.98
C THR A 390 -10.77 -27.70 1.19
N LEU A 391 -11.73 -27.62 2.12
CA LEU A 391 -12.40 -26.35 2.47
C LEU A 391 -11.41 -25.35 3.08
N ARG A 392 -10.52 -25.81 3.97
CA ARG A 392 -9.47 -24.95 4.56
C ARG A 392 -8.53 -24.41 3.48
N LEU A 393 -8.09 -25.27 2.57
CA LEU A 393 -7.18 -24.88 1.49
C LEU A 393 -7.85 -23.94 0.48
N ARG A 394 -9.15 -24.13 0.19
CA ARG A 394 -9.93 -23.16 -0.62
C ARG A 394 -10.04 -21.80 0.04
N SER A 395 -10.28 -21.76 1.36
CA SER A 395 -10.30 -20.49 2.10
C SER A 395 -8.93 -19.78 2.01
N GLN A 396 -7.83 -20.52 2.15
CA GLN A 396 -6.48 -19.97 1.97
C GLN A 396 -6.25 -19.44 0.55
N ALA A 397 -6.73 -20.15 -0.48
CA ALA A 397 -6.63 -19.68 -1.87
C ALA A 397 -7.39 -18.36 -2.10
N THR A 398 -8.59 -18.21 -1.52
CA THR A 398 -9.33 -16.94 -1.63
C THR A 398 -8.65 -15.77 -0.91
N GLU A 399 -7.96 -16.04 0.19
CA GLU A 399 -7.15 -15.04 0.90
C GLU A 399 -5.95 -14.60 0.07
N THR A 400 -5.24 -15.54 -0.56
CA THR A 400 -4.12 -15.22 -1.47
C THR A 400 -4.59 -14.44 -2.69
N ASP A 401 -5.76 -14.75 -3.26
CA ASP A 401 -6.34 -13.98 -4.37
C ASP A 401 -6.67 -12.53 -3.95
N SER A 402 -7.16 -12.34 -2.73
CA SER A 402 -7.41 -11.02 -2.16
C SER A 402 -6.11 -10.22 -2.04
N LEU A 403 -5.06 -10.83 -1.48
CA LEU A 403 -3.72 -10.21 -1.38
C LEU A 403 -3.09 -9.92 -2.75
N HIS A 404 -3.36 -10.74 -3.77
CA HIS A 404 -2.91 -10.45 -5.13
C HIS A 404 -3.65 -9.26 -5.74
N ARG A 405 -4.94 -9.07 -5.44
CA ARG A 405 -5.70 -7.89 -5.90
C ARG A 405 -5.17 -6.61 -5.25
N THR A 406 -4.97 -6.61 -3.93
CA THR A 406 -4.43 -5.43 -3.22
C THR A 406 -3.02 -5.07 -3.70
N ASN A 407 -2.16 -6.06 -3.94
CA ASN A 407 -0.83 -5.81 -4.53
C ASN A 407 -0.91 -5.20 -5.94
N ARG A 408 -1.85 -5.65 -6.78
CA ARG A 408 -2.07 -5.05 -8.11
C ARG A 408 -2.54 -3.60 -8.00
N GLU A 409 -3.49 -3.32 -7.12
CA GLU A 409 -3.97 -1.96 -6.85
C GLU A 409 -2.84 -1.03 -6.38
N GLN A 410 -2.00 -1.51 -5.45
CA GLN A 410 -0.81 -0.76 -4.99
C GLN A 410 0.19 -0.49 -6.13
N THR A 411 0.41 -1.48 -7.00
CA THR A 411 1.29 -1.32 -8.18
C THR A 411 0.73 -0.28 -9.15
N GLU A 412 -0.60 -0.25 -9.35
CA GLU A 412 -1.24 0.79 -10.17
C GLU A 412 -1.13 2.18 -9.56
N ILE A 413 -1.28 2.31 -8.23
CA ILE A 413 -1.09 3.58 -7.51
C ILE A 413 0.34 4.09 -7.69
N ILE A 414 1.35 3.23 -7.50
CA ILE A 414 2.75 3.59 -7.72
C ILE A 414 2.97 4.06 -9.16
N ARG A 415 2.44 3.33 -10.15
CA ARG A 415 2.54 3.71 -11.56
C ARG A 415 1.89 5.07 -11.85
N ARG A 416 0.77 5.40 -11.22
CA ARG A 416 0.13 6.73 -11.36
C ARG A 416 1.01 7.82 -10.78
N HIS A 417 1.56 7.63 -9.59
CA HIS A 417 2.49 8.59 -8.99
C HIS A 417 3.78 8.77 -9.80
N GLU A 418 4.32 7.72 -10.39
CA GLU A 418 5.47 7.82 -11.31
C GLU A 418 5.12 8.66 -12.54
N GLN A 419 3.91 8.53 -13.09
CA GLN A 419 3.44 9.35 -14.20
C GLN A 419 3.22 10.82 -13.79
N GLU A 420 2.68 11.08 -12.61
CA GLU A 420 2.54 12.42 -12.05
C GLU A 420 3.90 13.09 -11.87
N LEU A 421 4.88 12.41 -11.27
CA LEU A 421 6.25 12.90 -11.11
C LEU A 421 6.93 13.19 -12.46
N GLU A 422 6.70 12.35 -13.47
CA GLU A 422 7.22 12.57 -14.82
C GLU A 422 6.57 13.80 -15.49
N GLN A 423 5.29 14.06 -15.24
CA GLN A 423 4.61 15.27 -15.71
C GLN A 423 5.15 16.52 -15.00
N GLU A 424 5.34 16.47 -13.67
CA GLU A 424 5.94 17.56 -12.91
C GLU A 424 7.36 17.89 -13.39
N ARG A 425 8.18 16.87 -13.67
CA ARG A 425 9.52 17.06 -14.25
C ARG A 425 9.48 17.77 -15.59
N LYS A 426 8.58 17.36 -16.48
CA LYS A 426 8.38 18.02 -17.79
C LYS A 426 7.90 19.45 -17.62
N GLN A 427 6.99 19.70 -16.67
CA GLN A 427 6.53 21.04 -16.37
C GLN A 427 7.69 21.93 -15.89
N HIS A 428 8.51 21.45 -14.97
CA HIS A 428 9.68 22.18 -14.50
C HIS A 428 10.74 22.40 -15.59
N GLU A 429 10.90 21.46 -16.53
CA GLU A 429 11.76 21.65 -17.70
C GLU A 429 11.25 22.79 -18.59
N LEU A 430 9.94 22.83 -18.89
CA LEU A 430 9.32 23.93 -19.63
C LEU A 430 9.42 25.26 -18.89
N GLU A 431 9.26 25.28 -17.57
CA GLU A 431 9.45 26.48 -16.74
C GLU A 431 10.89 27.00 -16.82
N ARG A 432 11.89 26.10 -16.78
CA ARG A 432 13.30 26.45 -16.97
C ARG A 432 13.57 27.00 -18.36
N GLU A 433 13.05 26.36 -19.41
CA GLU A 433 13.16 26.86 -20.77
C GLU A 433 12.54 28.27 -20.91
N ASN A 434 11.33 28.46 -20.39
CA ASN A 434 10.65 29.76 -20.39
C ASN A 434 11.45 30.83 -19.63
N PHE A 435 12.02 30.48 -18.48
CA PHE A 435 12.87 31.38 -17.71
C PHE A 435 14.13 31.76 -18.48
N THR A 436 14.82 30.79 -19.09
CA THR A 436 16.02 31.04 -19.91
C THR A 436 15.70 31.89 -21.14
N ALA A 437 14.56 31.66 -21.80
CA ALA A 437 14.09 32.47 -22.92
C ALA A 437 13.79 33.92 -22.50
N THR A 438 13.19 34.10 -21.31
CA THR A 438 12.92 35.43 -20.74
C THR A 438 14.22 36.16 -20.42
N GLN A 439 15.19 35.49 -19.82
CA GLN A 439 16.53 36.06 -19.57
C GLN A 439 17.22 36.48 -20.88
N GLN A 440 17.21 35.62 -21.90
CA GLN A 440 17.77 35.95 -23.21
C GLN A 440 17.06 37.15 -23.87
N ALA A 441 15.72 37.25 -23.73
CA ALA A 441 14.96 38.38 -24.25
C ALA A 441 15.32 39.70 -23.54
N LEU A 442 15.52 39.67 -22.22
CA LEU A 442 15.98 40.83 -21.44
C LEU A 442 17.39 41.25 -21.87
N LEU A 443 18.33 40.32 -22.03
CA LEU A 443 19.68 40.61 -22.50
C LEU A 443 19.67 41.25 -23.90
N ARG A 444 18.90 40.71 -24.85
CA ARG A 444 18.73 41.32 -26.19
C ARG A 444 18.14 42.73 -26.10
N ARG A 445 17.24 42.98 -25.14
CA ARG A 445 16.65 44.31 -24.96
C ARG A 445 17.66 45.30 -24.39
N ILE A 446 18.51 44.87 -23.46
CA ILE A 446 19.63 45.68 -22.94
C ILE A 446 20.58 46.02 -24.09
N GLU A 447 21.03 45.04 -24.88
CA GLU A 447 21.90 45.27 -26.04
C GLU A 447 21.29 46.27 -27.06
N GLN A 448 19.98 46.21 -27.29
CA GLN A 448 19.28 47.18 -28.16
C GLN A 448 19.25 48.59 -27.57
N LEU A 449 19.06 48.71 -26.26
CA LEU A 449 19.07 50.00 -25.57
C LEU A 449 20.47 50.61 -25.55
N GLU A 450 21.50 49.79 -25.34
CA GLU A 450 22.91 50.20 -25.41
C GLU A 450 23.27 50.71 -26.81
N ARG A 451 22.98 49.96 -27.88
CA ARG A 451 23.19 50.45 -29.26
C ARG A 451 22.41 51.74 -29.56
N GLY A 452 21.17 51.84 -29.07
CA GLY A 452 20.35 53.03 -29.24
C GLY A 452 20.85 54.24 -28.45
N LEU A 453 21.58 54.03 -27.35
CA LEU A 453 22.28 55.07 -26.61
C LEU A 453 23.54 55.50 -27.37
N ASP A 454 24.35 54.56 -27.86
CA ASP A 454 25.54 54.87 -28.67
C ASP A 454 25.17 55.71 -29.90
N ASP A 455 24.09 55.35 -30.61
CA ASP A 455 23.59 56.12 -31.76
C ASP A 455 23.11 57.53 -31.38
N LYS A 456 22.57 57.72 -30.17
CA LYS A 456 22.16 59.04 -29.67
C LYS A 456 23.36 59.87 -29.24
N GLU A 457 24.35 59.24 -28.61
CA GLU A 457 25.60 59.87 -28.19
C GLU A 457 26.37 60.36 -29.42
N LEU A 458 26.51 59.51 -30.45
CA LEU A 458 27.10 59.89 -31.75
C LEU A 458 26.35 61.05 -32.42
N LYS A 459 25.02 61.10 -32.34
CA LYS A 459 24.22 62.21 -32.87
C LYS A 459 24.40 63.51 -32.07
N LEU A 460 24.51 63.42 -30.75
CA LEU A 460 24.75 64.56 -29.88
C LEU A 460 26.17 65.11 -30.11
N ASP A 461 27.17 64.26 -30.22
CA ASP A 461 28.55 64.65 -30.53
C ASP A 461 28.66 65.27 -31.92
N TYR A 462 27.98 64.70 -32.91
CA TYR A 462 27.91 65.28 -34.25
C TYR A 462 27.20 66.64 -34.25
N ALA A 463 26.13 66.81 -33.47
CA ALA A 463 25.43 68.09 -33.34
C ALA A 463 26.28 69.14 -32.60
N ALA A 464 26.98 68.74 -31.55
CA ALA A 464 27.89 69.60 -30.79
C ALA A 464 29.07 70.08 -31.66
N ASN A 465 29.70 69.19 -32.43
CA ASN A 465 30.76 69.56 -33.37
C ASN A 465 30.27 70.48 -34.50
N LYS A 466 29.03 70.30 -34.96
CA LYS A 466 28.44 71.21 -35.95
C LYS A 466 28.14 72.60 -35.38
N GLN A 467 27.89 72.68 -34.07
CA GLN A 467 27.71 73.94 -33.35
C GLN A 467 29.05 74.66 -33.15
N THR A 468 30.12 73.93 -32.77
CA THR A 468 31.47 74.50 -32.62
C THR A 468 32.05 74.93 -33.96
N ASP A 469 31.83 74.19 -35.06
CA ASP A 469 32.22 74.63 -36.40
C ASP A 469 31.48 75.90 -36.85
N ARG A 470 30.20 76.06 -36.46
CA ARG A 470 29.47 77.32 -36.68
C ARG A 470 30.04 78.47 -35.87
N ASP A 471 30.41 78.24 -34.61
CA ASP A 471 30.98 79.27 -33.74
C ASP A 471 32.39 79.68 -34.19
N ILE A 472 33.25 78.73 -34.60
CA ILE A 472 34.57 79.00 -35.19
C ILE A 472 34.43 79.78 -36.51
N ASN A 473 33.48 79.42 -37.38
CA ASN A 473 33.23 80.14 -38.63
C ASN A 473 32.61 81.54 -38.38
N SER A 474 31.88 81.72 -37.28
CA SER A 474 31.39 83.04 -36.84
C SER A 474 32.50 83.92 -36.24
N GLN A 475 33.48 83.34 -35.55
CA GLN A 475 34.67 84.03 -35.06
C GLN A 475 35.63 84.39 -36.20
N ASN A 476 35.78 83.53 -37.22
CA ASN A 476 36.57 83.85 -38.41
C ASN A 476 35.95 84.96 -39.28
N ARG A 477 34.63 85.19 -39.20
CA ARG A 477 33.98 86.37 -39.80
C ARG A 477 34.18 87.67 -39.01
N ARG A 478 34.57 87.61 -37.74
CA ARG A 478 34.91 88.81 -36.93
C ARG A 478 36.39 89.20 -37.01
N ALA A 479 37.27 88.32 -37.48
CA ALA A 479 38.70 88.60 -37.65
C ALA A 479 39.07 89.27 -38.99
N ASN A 480 38.10 89.56 -39.88
CA ASN A 480 38.36 90.13 -41.21
C ASN A 480 37.66 91.47 -41.47
N LEU A 481 37.54 92.31 -40.44
CA LEU A 481 37.24 93.74 -40.57
C LEU A 481 38.48 94.55 -40.17
N GLY A 482 39.50 94.48 -41.02
CA GLY A 482 40.60 95.44 -40.99
C GLY A 482 40.13 96.84 -41.45
N PRO A 483 40.70 97.92 -40.91
CA PRO A 483 40.24 99.28 -41.12
C PRO A 483 40.74 99.81 -42.48
N TRP A 484 39.82 100.03 -43.43
CA TRP A 484 40.11 100.84 -44.62
C TRP A 484 39.68 102.28 -44.37
N PHE A 485 40.66 103.11 -44.02
CA PHE A 485 40.61 104.55 -44.14
C PHE A 485 40.74 104.96 -45.62
N SER A 486 40.15 106.13 -45.93
CA SER A 486 40.69 107.16 -46.83
C SER A 486 40.39 107.12 -48.35
N LEU A 487 39.55 108.09 -48.77
CA LEU A 487 39.86 109.28 -49.59
C LEU A 487 39.06 109.50 -50.90
N LYS A 488 38.54 110.75 -50.99
CA LYS A 488 38.22 111.61 -52.16
C LYS A 488 37.00 111.20 -52.99
N LYS A 489 36.08 112.13 -53.34
CA LYS A 489 36.25 113.55 -53.70
C LYS A 489 35.00 114.35 -53.36
#